data_AF-A0A379AMK5-F1
#
_entry.id   AF-A0A379AMK5-F1
#
_cell.length_a   1.000
_cell.length_b   1.000
_cell.length_c   1.000
_cell.angle_alpha   90.00
_cell.angle_beta   90.00
_cell.angle_gamma   90.00
#
_symmetry.space_group_name_H-M   'P 1'
#
loop_
_entity.id
_entity.type
_entity.pdbx_description
1 polymer ?
#
loop_
_entity_poly.entity_id
_entity_poly.type
_entity_poly.pdbx_seq_one_letter_code
_entity_poly.pdbx_strand_id
1 'polypeptide(L)'
;MRNTIPVRRPAPGANPAALKAMLERSAERFRAAMQQGDYALAAQCCEEVLRTMPNQMQVLSDYALCLLRLGQYNKSYKIYQKIYQSPPAVQATASETWLDGLTEVCGWLDKKDEVARHGLASLMRSDARFSQGQRAAFPAPQPEPVDLTHPHQNVIAFCLYGDQPRYCETLIKNVEVAPELYPGWVCRIYLDDSVPQHVWQRLDQPHVQLIDMSHEKTLFPTLWRFLVMDDPGVKRFIVRDADSLLSEREAAAVDAWLASPYWFHHMRDYFSHTELLLAGMWGGCHGVFRDVEQAMRDFIAQYQGSQRFTDQYFLKVALWPTVRESLLSHDELFHFHQAQPWPDHAPVRWQTPHFHVGSNAGFASMTGKSSAAEGSRQRVAITSGGTTWHYLAQVKKGEWLLPMPFFLIDEWQAGKLTVTAL
;
A
#
# COMPACT_ATOMS: atom_id res chain seq x y z
N MET A 1 -48.04 -7.78 40.47
CA MET A 1 -48.06 -6.57 39.62
C MET A 1 -46.62 -6.09 39.46
N ARG A 2 -46.01 -6.27 38.27
CA ARG A 2 -44.70 -5.72 37.92
C ARG A 2 -44.92 -4.73 36.79
N ASN A 3 -44.56 -3.47 37.03
CA ASN A 3 -44.72 -2.36 36.09
C ASN A 3 -43.82 -2.56 34.86
N THR A 4 -44.44 -2.82 33.72
CA THR A 4 -43.82 -2.72 32.39
C THR A 4 -43.66 -1.26 32.02
N ILE A 5 -42.42 -0.80 31.87
CA ILE A 5 -42.09 0.51 31.29
C ILE A 5 -42.44 0.45 29.80
N PRO A 6 -43.25 1.37 29.26
CA PRO A 6 -43.59 1.35 27.84
C PRO A 6 -42.40 1.79 27.00
N VAL A 7 -42.06 0.97 26.00
CA VAL A 7 -41.11 1.30 24.94
C VAL A 7 -41.64 2.52 24.18
N ARG A 8 -40.89 3.63 24.25
CA ARG A 8 -41.21 4.87 23.56
C ARG A 8 -41.09 4.63 22.04
N ARG A 9 -42.21 4.64 21.32
CA ARG A 9 -42.21 4.72 19.84
C ARG A 9 -41.53 6.02 19.40
N PRO A 10 -40.78 6.04 18.28
CA PRO A 10 -40.19 7.26 17.76
C PRO A 10 -41.28 8.28 17.42
N ALA A 11 -41.05 9.55 17.76
CA ALA A 11 -41.94 10.66 17.43
C ALA A 11 -42.01 10.86 15.90
N PRO A 12 -43.19 11.20 15.34
CA PRO A 12 -43.32 11.55 13.93
C PRO A 12 -42.75 12.96 13.70
N GLY A 13 -41.86 13.11 12.72
CA GLY A 13 -41.46 14.40 12.18
C GLY A 13 -40.00 14.79 12.41
N ALA A 14 -39.04 14.08 11.80
CA ALA A 14 -37.76 14.71 11.50
C ALA A 14 -37.98 15.67 10.32
N ASN A 15 -37.76 16.97 10.54
CA ASN A 15 -37.74 17.95 9.45
C ASN A 15 -36.72 17.47 8.39
N PRO A 16 -37.15 17.17 7.14
CA PRO A 16 -36.24 16.65 6.11
C PRO A 16 -35.01 17.52 5.88
N ALA A 17 -35.16 18.84 6.01
CA ALA A 17 -34.03 19.78 5.90
C ALA A 17 -33.06 19.65 7.07
N ALA A 18 -33.56 19.43 8.29
CA ALA A 18 -32.72 19.22 9.47
C ALA A 18 -31.97 17.87 9.40
N LEU A 19 -32.64 16.82 8.90
CA LEU A 19 -31.99 15.53 8.67
C LEU A 19 -30.90 15.64 7.61
N LYS A 20 -31.18 16.30 6.48
CA LYS A 20 -30.19 16.54 5.43
C LYS A 20 -28.96 17.32 5.96
N ALA A 21 -29.19 18.41 6.68
CA ALA A 21 -28.11 19.21 7.27
C ALA A 21 -27.27 18.42 8.30
N MET A 22 -27.91 17.52 9.07
CA MET A 22 -27.21 16.62 9.98
C MET A 22 -26.32 15.62 9.23
N LEU A 23 -26.83 15.03 8.14
CA LEU A 23 -26.06 14.09 7.31
C LEU A 23 -24.86 14.78 6.66
N GLU A 24 -25.04 15.97 6.09
CA GLU A 24 -23.95 16.76 5.47
C GLU A 24 -22.85 17.09 6.49
N ARG A 25 -23.24 17.60 7.67
CA ARG A 25 -22.29 17.91 8.75
C ARG A 25 -21.54 16.66 9.24
N SER A 26 -22.23 15.53 9.37
CA SER A 26 -21.61 14.27 9.79
C SER A 26 -20.61 13.77 8.74
N ALA A 27 -20.94 13.89 7.46
CA ALA A 27 -20.08 13.50 6.36
C ALA A 27 -18.83 14.40 6.26
N GLU A 28 -18.96 15.70 6.46
CA GLU A 28 -17.81 16.63 6.51
C GLU A 28 -16.86 16.31 7.67
N ARG A 29 -17.39 16.12 8.87
CA ARG A 29 -16.61 15.72 10.05
C ARG A 29 -15.93 14.37 9.84
N PHE A 30 -16.64 13.40 9.27
CA PHE A 30 -16.08 12.09 8.93
C PHE A 30 -14.90 12.22 7.97
N ARG A 31 -15.04 12.97 6.88
CA ARG A 31 -13.95 13.19 5.90
C ARG A 31 -12.73 13.84 6.54
N ALA A 32 -12.93 14.87 7.36
CA ALA A 32 -11.83 15.54 8.06
C ALA A 32 -11.12 14.60 9.04
N ALA A 33 -11.88 13.80 9.80
CA ALA A 33 -11.35 12.82 10.74
C ALA A 33 -10.55 11.72 10.01
N MET A 34 -11.07 11.19 8.89
CA MET A 34 -10.37 10.20 8.06
C MET A 34 -9.07 10.75 7.48
N GLN A 35 -9.05 12.01 7.03
CA GLN A 35 -7.84 12.66 6.53
C GLN A 35 -6.78 12.83 7.62
N GLN A 36 -7.18 13.01 8.87
CA GLN A 36 -6.28 13.13 10.04
C GLN A 36 -5.93 11.78 10.67
N GLY A 37 -6.50 10.67 10.20
CA GLY A 37 -6.36 9.36 10.82
C GLY A 37 -7.05 9.23 12.19
N ASP A 38 -7.98 10.14 12.53
CA ASP A 38 -8.78 10.06 13.75
C ASP A 38 -9.98 9.11 13.54
N TYR A 39 -9.68 7.82 13.54
CA TYR A 39 -10.68 6.76 13.34
C TYR A 39 -11.72 6.71 14.46
N ALA A 40 -11.40 7.23 15.65
CA ALA A 40 -12.34 7.29 16.77
C ALA A 40 -13.44 8.32 16.51
N LEU A 41 -13.05 9.53 16.09
CA LEU A 41 -14.00 10.56 15.69
C LEU A 41 -14.78 10.14 14.44
N ALA A 42 -14.12 9.54 13.44
CA ALA A 42 -14.78 9.04 12.24
C ALA A 42 -15.86 7.99 12.57
N ALA A 43 -15.56 7.04 13.46
CA ALA A 43 -16.54 6.05 13.93
C ALA A 43 -17.75 6.70 14.62
N GLN A 44 -17.54 7.73 15.45
CA GLN A 44 -18.63 8.48 16.08
C GLN A 44 -19.55 9.15 15.05
N CYS A 45 -18.99 9.74 14.00
CA CYS A 45 -19.77 10.31 12.90
C CYS A 45 -20.63 9.26 12.19
N CYS A 46 -20.10 8.06 11.95
CA CYS A 46 -20.90 6.96 11.39
C CYS A 46 -22.02 6.54 12.34
N GLU A 47 -21.77 6.44 13.64
CA GLU A 47 -22.80 6.09 14.64
C GLU A 47 -23.94 7.11 14.69
N GLU A 48 -23.64 8.40 14.60
CA GLU A 48 -24.64 9.47 14.51
C GLU A 48 -25.61 9.23 13.35
N VAL A 49 -25.09 8.89 12.17
CA VAL A 49 -25.91 8.60 10.98
C VAL A 49 -26.68 7.28 11.12
N LEU A 50 -26.03 6.21 11.60
CA LEU A 50 -26.64 4.89 11.74
C LEU A 50 -27.76 4.82 12.79
N ARG A 51 -27.80 5.75 13.77
CA ARG A 51 -28.93 5.87 14.69
C ARG A 51 -30.24 6.23 13.98
N THR A 52 -30.17 7.00 12.89
CA THR A 52 -31.34 7.39 12.09
C THR A 52 -31.53 6.48 10.88
N MET A 53 -30.44 6.03 10.26
CA MET A 53 -30.44 5.20 9.05
C MET A 53 -29.65 3.89 9.25
N PRO A 54 -30.15 2.93 10.05
CA PRO A 54 -29.38 1.77 10.53
C PRO A 54 -28.95 0.76 9.45
N ASN A 55 -29.47 0.90 8.22
CA ASN A 55 -29.19 0.01 7.09
C ASN A 55 -28.52 0.73 5.92
N GLN A 56 -27.94 1.92 6.13
CA GLN A 56 -27.17 2.60 5.09
C GLN A 56 -25.83 1.91 4.88
N MET A 57 -25.71 1.13 3.79
CA MET A 57 -24.60 0.20 3.56
C MET A 57 -23.23 0.88 3.38
N GLN A 58 -23.18 2.05 2.71
CA GLN A 58 -21.97 2.85 2.64
C GLN A 58 -21.43 3.20 4.04
N VAL A 59 -22.29 3.74 4.91
CA VAL A 59 -21.89 4.14 6.27
C VAL A 59 -21.57 2.92 7.16
N LEU A 60 -22.24 1.79 6.95
CA LEU A 60 -21.85 0.53 7.60
C LEU A 60 -20.43 0.10 7.18
N SER A 61 -20.08 0.27 5.92
CA SER A 61 -18.73 -0.04 5.40
C SER A 61 -17.68 0.86 6.04
N ASP A 62 -17.95 2.16 6.07
CA ASP A 62 -17.07 3.18 6.67
C ASP A 62 -16.90 2.96 8.18
N TYR A 63 -17.98 2.63 8.89
CA TYR A 63 -17.96 2.30 10.31
C TYR A 63 -17.13 1.04 10.59
N ALA A 64 -17.34 -0.01 9.80
CA ALA A 64 -16.59 -1.25 9.94
C ALA A 64 -15.09 -1.05 9.69
N LEU A 65 -14.71 -0.20 8.73
CA LEU A 65 -13.34 0.20 8.48
C LEU A 65 -12.74 0.98 9.66
N CYS A 66 -13.49 1.94 10.23
CA CYS A 66 -13.01 2.67 11.41
C CYS A 66 -12.79 1.73 12.60
N LEU A 67 -13.72 0.80 12.85
CA LEU A 67 -13.58 -0.21 13.90
C LEU A 67 -12.37 -1.12 13.67
N LEU A 68 -12.12 -1.52 12.42
CA LEU A 68 -10.95 -2.30 12.02
C LEU A 68 -9.65 -1.56 12.35
N ARG A 69 -9.55 -0.28 11.98
CA ARG A 69 -8.37 0.57 12.26
C ARG A 69 -8.18 0.85 13.75
N LEU A 70 -9.25 0.80 14.56
CA LEU A 70 -9.21 0.89 16.01
C LEU A 70 -8.93 -0.45 16.72
N GLY A 71 -8.65 -1.54 15.99
CA GLY A 71 -8.41 -2.86 16.57
C GLY A 71 -9.66 -3.55 17.12
N GLN A 72 -10.86 -3.02 16.87
CA GLN A 72 -12.13 -3.59 17.31
C GLN A 72 -12.61 -4.68 16.32
N TYR A 73 -11.75 -5.66 16.04
CA TYR A 73 -11.93 -6.66 14.98
C TYR A 73 -13.24 -7.42 15.06
N ASN A 74 -13.62 -7.90 16.25
CA ASN A 74 -14.88 -8.62 16.45
C ASN A 74 -16.13 -7.78 16.11
N LYS A 75 -16.10 -6.47 16.37
CA LYS A 75 -17.23 -5.59 16.02
C LYS A 75 -17.21 -5.31 14.52
N SER A 76 -16.05 -4.97 13.96
CA SER A 76 -15.87 -4.74 12.53
C SER A 76 -16.37 -5.93 11.70
N TYR A 77 -15.93 -7.15 12.05
CA TYR A 77 -16.38 -8.39 11.42
C TYR A 77 -17.90 -8.56 11.42
N LYS A 78 -18.57 -8.30 12.55
CA LYS A 78 -20.04 -8.38 12.62
C LYS A 78 -20.74 -7.40 11.66
N ILE A 79 -20.19 -6.19 11.52
CA ILE A 79 -20.75 -5.19 10.61
C ILE A 79 -20.52 -5.61 9.15
N TYR A 80 -19.31 -6.06 8.78
CA TYR A 80 -19.05 -6.56 7.43
C TYR A 80 -19.89 -7.81 7.10
N GLN A 81 -20.08 -8.72 8.06
CA GLN A 81 -20.96 -9.88 7.89
C GLN A 81 -22.42 -9.47 7.64
N LYS A 82 -22.91 -8.38 8.25
CA LYS A 82 -24.25 -7.84 7.94
C LYS A 82 -24.34 -7.40 6.47
N ILE A 83 -23.29 -6.79 5.93
CA ILE A 83 -23.23 -6.44 4.50
C ILE A 83 -23.19 -7.72 3.66
N TYR A 84 -22.30 -8.66 3.99
CA TYR A 84 -22.14 -9.93 3.27
C TYR A 84 -23.43 -10.77 3.19
N GLN A 85 -24.22 -10.79 4.27
CA GLN A 85 -25.48 -11.55 4.36
C GLN A 85 -26.68 -10.82 3.72
N SER A 86 -26.52 -9.58 3.28
CA SER A 86 -27.58 -8.82 2.62
C SER A 86 -27.77 -9.26 1.16
N PRO A 87 -28.96 -9.10 0.55
CA PRO A 87 -29.17 -9.42 -0.87
C PRO A 87 -28.20 -8.67 -1.80
N PRO A 88 -27.84 -9.22 -2.98
CA PRO A 88 -26.86 -8.60 -3.89
C PRO A 88 -27.18 -7.14 -4.26
N ALA A 89 -28.45 -6.81 -4.51
CA ALA A 89 -28.87 -5.45 -4.81
C ALA A 89 -28.60 -4.47 -3.65
N VAL A 90 -28.63 -4.96 -2.41
CA VAL A 90 -28.32 -4.17 -1.21
C VAL A 90 -26.81 -4.07 -1.02
N GLN A 91 -26.06 -5.15 -1.23
CA GLN A 91 -24.59 -5.14 -1.22
C GLN A 91 -24.02 -4.12 -2.20
N ALA A 92 -24.65 -3.94 -3.36
CA ALA A 92 -24.23 -2.97 -4.38
C ALA A 92 -24.29 -1.50 -3.91
N THR A 93 -24.92 -1.22 -2.76
CA THR A 93 -24.97 0.13 -2.14
C THR A 93 -23.94 0.32 -1.01
N ALA A 94 -23.12 -0.69 -0.73
CA ALA A 94 -21.97 -0.60 0.17
C ALA A 94 -20.74 0.02 -0.51
N SER A 95 -19.70 0.36 0.26
CA SER A 95 -18.42 0.81 -0.30
C SER A 95 -17.84 -0.22 -1.25
N GLU A 96 -17.30 0.16 -2.40
CA GLU A 96 -16.70 -0.78 -3.37
C GLU A 96 -15.66 -1.73 -2.73
N THR A 97 -15.00 -1.28 -1.66
CA THR A 97 -13.95 -2.00 -0.92
C THR A 97 -14.42 -2.78 0.31
N TRP A 98 -15.73 -2.96 0.50
CA TRP A 98 -16.25 -3.62 1.71
C TRP A 98 -15.77 -5.08 1.84
N LEU A 99 -15.55 -5.77 0.73
CA LEU A 99 -14.98 -7.13 0.74
C LEU A 99 -13.50 -7.15 1.10
N ASP A 100 -12.74 -6.13 0.72
CA ASP A 100 -11.34 -5.99 1.13
C ASP A 100 -11.26 -5.83 2.65
N GLY A 101 -12.11 -4.97 3.22
CA GLY A 101 -12.21 -4.79 4.67
C GLY A 101 -12.68 -6.05 5.41
N LEU A 102 -13.62 -6.82 4.83
CA LEU A 102 -14.04 -8.11 5.39
C LEU A 102 -12.89 -9.13 5.36
N THR A 103 -12.14 -9.19 4.27
CA THR A 103 -10.98 -10.08 4.14
C THR A 103 -9.90 -9.72 5.16
N GLU A 104 -9.61 -8.42 5.30
CA GLU A 104 -8.62 -7.91 6.23
C GLU A 104 -8.99 -8.26 7.69
N VAL A 105 -10.25 -8.01 8.10
CA VAL A 105 -10.67 -8.34 9.48
C VAL A 105 -10.69 -9.84 9.73
N CYS A 106 -10.98 -10.67 8.72
CA CYS A 106 -10.85 -12.13 8.84
C CYS A 106 -9.39 -12.55 9.07
N GLY A 107 -8.44 -11.88 8.43
CA GLY A 107 -7.00 -12.09 8.66
C GLY A 107 -6.59 -11.79 10.09
N TRP A 108 -7.00 -10.63 10.63
CA TRP A 108 -6.76 -10.27 12.02
C TRP A 108 -7.41 -11.21 13.06
N LEU A 109 -8.47 -11.91 12.67
CA LEU A 109 -9.18 -12.90 13.49
C LEU A 109 -8.71 -14.34 13.26
N ASP A 110 -7.63 -14.55 12.48
CA ASP A 110 -7.10 -15.86 12.09
C ASP A 110 -8.14 -16.80 11.43
N LYS A 111 -9.07 -16.23 10.66
CA LYS A 111 -10.13 -16.95 9.94
C LYS A 111 -9.68 -17.34 8.54
N LYS A 112 -8.70 -18.24 8.42
CA LYS A 112 -8.01 -18.58 7.17
C LYS A 112 -8.95 -18.94 6.00
N ASP A 113 -9.95 -19.79 6.23
CA ASP A 113 -10.93 -20.15 5.18
C ASP A 113 -11.77 -18.96 4.70
N GLU A 114 -12.04 -18.00 5.60
CA GLU A 114 -12.78 -16.78 5.27
C GLU A 114 -11.89 -15.77 4.53
N VAL A 115 -10.60 -15.69 4.87
CA VAL A 115 -9.61 -14.91 4.12
C VAL A 115 -9.56 -15.38 2.67
N ALA A 116 -9.37 -16.68 2.45
CA ALA A 116 -9.32 -17.24 1.10
C ALA A 116 -10.61 -16.95 0.31
N ARG A 117 -11.76 -17.22 0.92
CA ARG A 117 -13.08 -17.04 0.28
C ARG A 117 -13.37 -15.58 -0.06
N HIS A 118 -13.20 -14.68 0.90
CA HIS A 118 -13.58 -13.28 0.72
C HIS A 118 -12.56 -12.52 -0.13
N GLY A 119 -11.27 -12.83 0.01
CA GLY A 119 -10.22 -12.24 -0.81
C GLY A 119 -10.33 -12.65 -2.27
N LEU A 120 -10.56 -13.95 -2.55
CA LEU A 120 -10.83 -14.42 -3.92
C LEU A 120 -12.08 -13.74 -4.49
N ALA A 121 -13.16 -13.64 -3.71
CA ALA A 121 -14.38 -12.96 -4.16
C ALA A 121 -14.16 -11.47 -4.45
N SER A 122 -13.31 -10.79 -3.67
CA SER A 122 -12.94 -9.39 -3.93
C SER A 122 -12.19 -9.26 -5.25
N LEU A 123 -11.15 -10.08 -5.44
CA LEU A 123 -10.33 -10.10 -6.65
C LEU A 123 -11.14 -10.45 -7.90
N MET A 124 -12.02 -11.46 -7.84
CA MET A 124 -12.90 -11.82 -8.96
C MET A 124 -13.87 -10.70 -9.34
N ARG A 125 -14.42 -9.96 -8.36
CA ARG A 125 -15.30 -8.81 -8.65
C ARG A 125 -14.53 -7.68 -9.32
N SER A 126 -13.32 -7.42 -8.84
CA SER A 126 -12.43 -6.43 -9.44
C SER A 126 -12.05 -6.83 -10.87
N ASP A 127 -11.69 -8.10 -11.10
CA ASP A 127 -11.34 -8.63 -12.41
C ASP A 127 -12.51 -8.54 -13.40
N ALA A 128 -13.72 -8.89 -12.97
CA ALA A 128 -14.91 -8.75 -13.80
C ALA A 128 -15.15 -7.30 -14.24
N ARG A 129 -14.81 -6.32 -13.39
CA ARG A 129 -14.94 -4.89 -13.70
C ARG A 129 -13.87 -4.38 -14.66
N PHE A 130 -12.62 -4.82 -14.49
CA PHE A 130 -11.48 -4.20 -15.15
C PHE A 130 -10.87 -5.03 -16.29
N SER A 131 -11.17 -6.33 -16.40
CA SER A 131 -10.59 -7.21 -17.44
C SER A 131 -10.95 -6.85 -18.87
N GLN A 132 -12.03 -6.10 -19.09
CA GLN A 132 -12.55 -5.74 -20.42
C GLN A 132 -11.99 -4.42 -20.97
N GLY A 133 -10.99 -3.83 -20.31
CA GLY A 133 -10.33 -2.61 -20.77
C GLY A 133 -9.53 -2.79 -22.08
N GLN A 134 -8.94 -1.70 -22.55
CA GLN A 134 -8.07 -1.73 -23.73
C GLN A 134 -6.86 -2.63 -23.48
N ARG A 135 -6.53 -3.45 -24.48
CA ARG A 135 -5.41 -4.39 -24.42
C ARG A 135 -4.29 -3.97 -25.37
N ALA A 136 -3.05 -4.10 -24.92
CA ALA A 136 -1.88 -3.94 -25.77
C ALA A 136 -1.53 -5.29 -26.42
N ALA A 137 -0.92 -5.23 -27.61
CA ALA A 137 -0.44 -6.43 -28.29
C ALA A 137 0.91 -6.87 -27.72
N PHE A 138 1.07 -8.17 -27.48
CA PHE A 138 2.36 -8.73 -27.11
C PHE A 138 3.31 -8.72 -28.31
N PRO A 139 4.56 -8.25 -28.16
CA PRO A 139 5.53 -8.22 -29.26
C PRO A 139 5.91 -9.61 -29.80
N ALA A 140 5.82 -10.63 -28.95
CA ALA A 140 6.12 -12.03 -29.27
C ALA A 140 5.32 -12.97 -28.34
N PRO A 141 5.21 -14.27 -28.67
CA PRO A 141 4.48 -15.24 -27.83
C PRO A 141 5.02 -15.36 -26.40
N GLN A 142 6.32 -15.14 -26.21
CA GLN A 142 7.01 -15.12 -24.92
C GLN A 142 8.15 -14.10 -24.98
N PRO A 143 8.61 -13.55 -23.84
CA PRO A 143 9.74 -12.63 -23.83
C PRO A 143 11.06 -13.33 -24.18
N GLU A 144 12.03 -12.59 -24.72
CA GLU A 144 13.40 -13.08 -24.95
C GLU A 144 14.04 -13.50 -23.62
N PRO A 145 14.95 -14.50 -23.56
CA PRO A 145 15.60 -14.89 -22.31
C PRO A 145 16.27 -13.71 -21.58
N VAL A 146 16.24 -13.73 -20.24
CA VAL A 146 16.93 -12.70 -19.43
C VAL A 146 18.44 -12.77 -19.63
N ASP A 147 19.09 -11.60 -19.67
CA ASP A 147 20.54 -11.48 -19.70
C ASP A 147 21.02 -10.71 -18.47
N LEU A 148 21.48 -11.44 -17.46
CA LEU A 148 21.99 -10.89 -16.21
C LEU A 148 23.44 -10.36 -16.33
N THR A 149 24.10 -10.54 -17.49
CA THR A 149 25.43 -9.98 -17.74
C THR A 149 25.38 -8.50 -18.11
N HIS A 150 24.20 -7.99 -18.47
CA HIS A 150 23.95 -6.58 -18.81
C HIS A 150 23.03 -5.92 -17.76
N PRO A 151 23.54 -5.55 -16.58
CA PRO A 151 22.72 -5.16 -15.44
C PRO A 151 21.83 -3.93 -15.68
N HIS A 152 22.24 -3.01 -16.57
CA HIS A 152 21.43 -1.85 -16.94
C HIS A 152 20.14 -2.20 -17.71
N GLN A 153 20.01 -3.45 -18.19
CA GLN A 153 18.78 -3.94 -18.83
C GLN A 153 17.78 -4.52 -17.81
N ASN A 154 18.17 -4.75 -16.56
CA ASN A 154 17.34 -5.35 -15.52
C ASN A 154 17.22 -4.38 -14.34
N VAL A 155 16.05 -3.78 -14.15
CA VAL A 155 15.86 -2.65 -13.22
C VAL A 155 14.90 -2.96 -12.08
N ILE A 156 15.34 -2.71 -10.86
CA ILE A 156 14.46 -2.63 -9.68
C ILE A 156 14.05 -1.17 -9.50
N ALA A 157 12.81 -0.83 -9.83
CA ALA A 157 12.31 0.54 -9.84
C ALA A 157 11.64 0.91 -8.50
N PHE A 158 12.10 2.00 -7.91
CA PHE A 158 11.57 2.61 -6.69
C PHE A 158 11.23 4.08 -6.92
N CYS A 159 10.31 4.62 -6.13
CA CYS A 159 10.16 6.07 -5.97
C CYS A 159 10.40 6.47 -4.51
N LEU A 160 11.07 7.61 -4.28
CA LEU A 160 11.29 8.16 -2.95
C LEU A 160 11.02 9.66 -2.92
N TYR A 161 10.17 10.09 -2.00
CA TYR A 161 9.83 11.49 -1.78
C TYR A 161 9.52 11.70 -0.29
N GLY A 162 9.71 12.92 0.18
CA GLY A 162 9.61 13.30 1.57
C GLY A 162 10.83 12.91 2.41
N ASP A 163 10.76 13.29 3.68
CA ASP A 163 11.89 13.25 4.61
C ASP A 163 11.73 12.21 5.73
N GLN A 164 10.75 11.30 5.64
CA GLN A 164 10.52 10.35 6.72
C GLN A 164 11.51 9.17 6.66
N PRO A 165 12.20 8.85 7.77
CA PRO A 165 13.19 7.78 7.78
C PRO A 165 12.59 6.39 7.54
N ARG A 166 11.30 6.16 7.88
CA ARG A 166 10.60 4.92 7.49
C ARG A 166 10.66 4.58 6.00
N TYR A 167 10.80 5.57 5.11
CA TYR A 167 10.99 5.34 3.67
C TYR A 167 12.47 5.45 3.29
N CYS A 168 13.14 6.50 3.77
CA CYS A 168 14.54 6.76 3.40
C CYS A 168 15.48 5.63 3.84
N GLU A 169 15.43 5.24 5.12
CA GLU A 169 16.34 4.24 5.67
C GLU A 169 15.99 2.83 5.16
N THR A 170 14.71 2.56 4.91
CA THR A 170 14.28 1.29 4.32
C THR A 170 14.77 1.15 2.87
N LEU A 171 14.69 2.21 2.05
CA LEU A 171 15.21 2.18 0.69
C LEU A 171 16.74 2.08 0.66
N ILE A 172 17.44 2.78 1.55
CA ILE A 172 18.89 2.62 1.70
C ILE A 172 19.21 1.15 2.01
N LYS A 173 18.44 0.52 2.92
CA LYS A 173 18.63 -0.89 3.23
C LYS A 173 18.38 -1.81 2.04
N ASN A 174 17.37 -1.52 1.21
CA ASN A 174 17.12 -2.23 -0.03
C ASN A 174 18.28 -2.13 -1.02
N VAL A 175 18.83 -0.92 -1.20
CA VAL A 175 20.01 -0.71 -2.05
C VAL A 175 21.21 -1.52 -1.54
N GLU A 176 21.45 -1.56 -0.23
CA GLU A 176 22.56 -2.34 0.35
C GLU A 176 22.45 -3.84 0.05
N VAL A 177 21.25 -4.42 0.11
CA VAL A 177 21.05 -5.88 -0.07
C VAL A 177 20.80 -6.28 -1.53
N ALA A 178 20.48 -5.34 -2.41
CA ALA A 178 20.11 -5.63 -3.80
C ALA A 178 21.17 -6.43 -4.59
N PRO A 179 22.50 -6.13 -4.51
CA PRO A 179 23.50 -6.90 -5.26
C PRO A 179 23.59 -8.37 -4.86
N GLU A 180 23.23 -8.68 -3.62
CA GLU A 180 23.22 -10.05 -3.09
C GLU A 180 21.96 -10.81 -3.54
N LEU A 181 20.79 -10.17 -3.43
CA LEU A 181 19.50 -10.78 -3.75
C LEU A 181 19.19 -10.82 -5.25
N TYR A 182 19.70 -9.83 -6.00
CA TYR A 182 19.40 -9.62 -7.41
C TYR A 182 20.69 -9.37 -8.22
N PRO A 183 21.60 -10.36 -8.31
CA PRO A 183 22.79 -10.22 -9.13
C PRO A 183 22.42 -9.97 -10.59
N GLY A 184 23.09 -9.01 -11.22
CA GLY A 184 22.77 -8.61 -12.61
C GLY A 184 21.59 -7.64 -12.74
N TRP A 185 21.18 -6.99 -11.66
CA TRP A 185 20.19 -5.91 -11.65
C TRP A 185 20.77 -4.59 -11.14
N VAL A 186 20.16 -3.48 -11.54
CA VAL A 186 20.41 -2.16 -10.95
C VAL A 186 19.16 -1.63 -10.25
N CYS A 187 19.35 -0.91 -9.15
CA CYS A 187 18.27 -0.16 -8.53
C CYS A 187 18.11 1.16 -9.26
N ARG A 188 16.91 1.47 -9.75
CA ARG A 188 16.58 2.82 -10.26
C ARG A 188 15.65 3.50 -9.29
N ILE A 189 16.05 4.68 -8.82
CA ILE A 189 15.33 5.43 -7.82
C ILE A 189 14.92 6.76 -8.43
N TYR A 190 13.61 6.96 -8.56
CA TYR A 190 13.00 8.23 -8.94
C TYR A 190 12.76 9.03 -7.67
N LEU A 191 13.44 10.16 -7.49
CA LEU A 191 13.41 10.94 -6.25
C LEU A 191 13.47 12.45 -6.46
N ASP A 192 13.06 13.24 -5.47
CA ASP A 192 13.02 14.70 -5.56
C ASP A 192 13.76 15.41 -4.41
N ASP A 193 13.80 16.75 -4.48
CA ASP A 193 14.43 17.66 -3.53
C ASP A 193 13.78 17.69 -2.14
N SER A 194 12.65 17.01 -1.93
CA SER A 194 12.07 16.83 -0.60
C SER A 194 12.76 15.72 0.20
N VAL A 195 13.58 14.89 -0.47
CA VAL A 195 14.43 13.86 0.16
C VAL A 195 15.71 14.50 0.73
N PRO A 196 16.09 14.24 2.00
CA PRO A 196 17.28 14.85 2.60
C PRO A 196 18.58 14.57 1.82
N GLN A 197 19.46 15.56 1.71
CA GLN A 197 20.72 15.44 0.94
C GLN A 197 21.60 14.26 1.39
N HIS A 198 21.62 13.94 2.69
CA HIS A 198 22.39 12.81 3.19
C HIS A 198 21.84 11.45 2.73
N VAL A 199 20.55 11.39 2.35
CA VAL A 199 19.93 10.20 1.76
C VAL A 199 20.35 10.08 0.30
N TRP A 200 20.32 11.18 -0.48
CA TRP A 200 20.88 11.22 -1.84
C TRP A 200 22.32 10.68 -1.87
N GLN A 201 23.17 11.16 -0.95
CA GLN A 201 24.57 10.73 -0.84
C GLN A 201 24.73 9.24 -0.49
N ARG A 202 23.84 8.67 0.33
CA ARG A 202 23.88 7.25 0.72
C ARG A 202 23.32 6.31 -0.35
N LEU A 203 22.44 6.83 -1.20
CA LEU A 203 21.88 6.09 -2.34
C LEU A 203 22.80 6.11 -3.56
N ASP A 204 23.76 7.05 -3.64
CA ASP A 204 24.76 7.12 -4.71
C ASP A 204 25.77 5.96 -4.60
N GLN A 205 25.40 4.81 -5.15
CA GLN A 205 26.17 3.57 -5.15
C GLN A 205 26.35 3.04 -6.59
N PRO A 206 27.39 2.23 -6.87
CA PRO A 206 27.71 1.79 -8.22
C PRO A 206 26.59 1.04 -8.97
N HIS A 207 25.70 0.37 -8.24
CA HIS A 207 24.55 -0.38 -8.77
C HIS A 207 23.23 0.40 -8.73
N VAL A 208 23.29 1.73 -8.56
CA VAL A 208 22.12 2.60 -8.45
C VAL A 208 22.09 3.62 -9.59
N GLN A 209 20.89 3.87 -10.12
CA GLN A 209 20.57 4.97 -11.02
C GLN A 209 19.62 5.93 -10.32
N LEU A 210 20.07 7.15 -10.03
CA LEU A 210 19.24 8.20 -9.46
C LEU A 210 18.62 9.05 -10.59
N ILE A 211 17.30 9.17 -10.58
CA ILE A 211 16.54 9.99 -11.53
C ILE A 211 15.89 11.14 -10.76
N ASP A 212 16.38 12.36 -11.01
CA ASP A 212 15.89 13.57 -10.35
C ASP A 212 14.54 14.01 -10.92
N MET A 213 13.51 13.91 -10.08
CA MET A 213 12.12 14.28 -10.34
C MET A 213 11.75 15.64 -9.75
N SER A 214 12.71 16.42 -9.24
CA SER A 214 12.45 17.72 -8.57
C SER A 214 11.71 18.72 -9.45
N HIS A 215 11.81 18.61 -10.77
CA HIS A 215 11.12 19.47 -11.73
C HIS A 215 9.81 18.89 -12.27
N GLU A 216 9.47 17.64 -11.97
CA GLU A 216 8.20 17.01 -12.35
C GLU A 216 7.10 17.42 -11.37
N LYS A 217 6.03 18.04 -11.88
CA LYS A 217 4.93 18.62 -11.06
C LYS A 217 3.54 18.13 -11.42
N THR A 218 3.46 17.27 -12.42
CA THR A 218 2.23 16.82 -13.08
C THR A 218 1.95 15.34 -12.86
N LEU A 219 2.98 14.52 -12.66
CA LEU A 219 2.85 13.15 -12.17
C LEU A 219 2.93 13.09 -10.65
N PHE A 220 2.06 12.28 -10.05
CA PHE A 220 2.17 11.99 -8.63
C PHE A 220 3.39 11.10 -8.33
N PRO A 221 4.10 11.32 -7.21
CA PRO A 221 5.31 10.57 -6.91
C PRO A 221 5.16 9.05 -6.87
N THR A 222 3.99 8.55 -6.46
CA THR A 222 3.68 7.11 -6.45
C THR A 222 3.70 6.47 -7.84
N LEU A 223 3.62 7.25 -8.92
CA LEU A 223 3.62 6.76 -10.29
C LEU A 223 5.02 6.77 -10.94
N TRP A 224 6.00 7.50 -10.38
CA TRP A 224 7.30 7.68 -11.04
C TRP A 224 8.03 6.37 -11.32
N ARG A 225 7.91 5.38 -10.43
CA ARG A 225 8.51 4.06 -10.60
C ARG A 225 7.98 3.28 -11.81
N PHE A 226 6.86 3.70 -12.40
CA PHE A 226 6.31 3.12 -13.63
C PHE A 226 6.96 3.66 -14.90
N LEU A 227 7.68 4.80 -14.84
CA LEU A 227 8.41 5.36 -15.99
C LEU A 227 9.50 4.42 -16.53
N VAL A 228 9.91 3.41 -15.73
CA VAL A 228 10.82 2.35 -16.17
C VAL A 228 10.31 1.59 -17.40
N MET A 229 8.98 1.53 -17.60
CA MET A 229 8.38 0.85 -18.75
C MET A 229 8.69 1.53 -20.09
N ASP A 230 8.85 2.85 -20.09
CA ASP A 230 9.11 3.64 -21.30
C ASP A 230 10.60 3.68 -21.67
N ASP A 231 11.50 3.19 -20.82
CA ASP A 231 12.93 3.17 -21.10
C ASP A 231 13.29 2.05 -22.10
N PRO A 232 13.70 2.37 -23.34
CA PRO A 232 14.03 1.37 -24.35
C PRO A 232 15.31 0.57 -24.05
N GLY A 233 16.15 1.04 -23.12
CA GLY A 233 17.33 0.33 -22.63
C GLY A 233 17.00 -0.78 -21.64
N VAL A 234 15.81 -0.76 -21.04
CA VAL A 234 15.37 -1.77 -20.08
C VAL A 234 14.73 -2.95 -20.83
N LYS A 235 15.01 -4.17 -20.36
CA LYS A 235 14.41 -5.42 -20.86
C LYS A 235 13.56 -6.10 -19.80
N ARG A 236 13.96 -5.99 -18.54
CA ARG A 236 13.25 -6.49 -17.37
C ARG A 236 13.14 -5.40 -16.33
N PHE A 237 11.97 -5.30 -15.72
CA PHE A 237 11.79 -4.44 -14.57
C PHE A 237 10.96 -5.14 -13.50
N ILE A 238 11.27 -4.83 -12.25
CA ILE A 238 10.39 -5.10 -11.11
C ILE A 238 10.14 -3.78 -10.39
N VAL A 239 8.92 -3.60 -9.88
CA VAL A 239 8.51 -2.37 -9.21
C VAL A 239 8.29 -2.66 -7.72
N ARG A 240 8.88 -1.83 -6.87
CA ARG A 240 8.86 -2.02 -5.41
C ARG A 240 8.55 -0.73 -4.66
N ASP A 241 7.84 -0.86 -3.55
CA ASP A 241 7.61 0.24 -2.61
C ASP A 241 8.86 0.46 -1.75
N ALA A 242 9.19 1.72 -1.46
CA ALA A 242 10.40 2.08 -0.72
C ALA A 242 10.41 1.58 0.74
N ASP A 243 9.24 1.35 1.34
CA ASP A 243 9.10 0.81 2.70
C ASP A 243 8.94 -0.71 2.76
N SER A 244 9.06 -1.42 1.64
CA SER A 244 9.02 -2.89 1.60
C SER A 244 10.43 -3.45 1.39
N LEU A 245 10.91 -4.24 2.34
CA LEU A 245 12.27 -4.79 2.27
C LEU A 245 12.39 -5.94 1.28
N LEU A 246 13.43 -5.90 0.44
CA LEU A 246 13.80 -6.98 -0.47
C LEU A 246 14.17 -8.24 0.31
N SER A 247 13.73 -9.42 -0.14
CA SER A 247 13.99 -10.68 0.57
C SER A 247 14.30 -11.86 -0.34
N GLU A 248 14.85 -12.91 0.25
CA GLU A 248 15.16 -14.19 -0.39
C GLU A 248 13.92 -14.82 -1.03
N ARG A 249 12.77 -14.69 -0.37
CA ARG A 249 11.50 -15.25 -0.85
C ARG A 249 11.04 -14.59 -2.14
N GLU A 250 11.13 -13.26 -2.24
CA GLU A 250 10.76 -12.58 -3.48
C GLU A 250 11.80 -12.76 -4.60
N ALA A 251 13.09 -12.87 -4.26
CA ALA A 251 14.13 -13.14 -5.24
C ALA A 251 13.87 -14.49 -5.94
N ALA A 252 13.55 -15.53 -5.16
CA ALA A 252 13.18 -16.84 -5.71
C ALA A 252 11.93 -16.79 -6.60
N ALA A 253 10.92 -16.00 -6.23
CA ALA A 253 9.72 -15.79 -7.05
C ALA A 253 10.03 -15.05 -8.36
N VAL A 254 10.91 -14.03 -8.31
CA VAL A 254 11.38 -13.34 -9.50
C VAL A 254 12.17 -14.28 -10.41
N ASP A 255 13.07 -15.10 -9.88
CA ASP A 255 13.81 -16.10 -10.66
C ASP A 255 12.88 -17.11 -11.34
N ALA A 256 11.84 -17.59 -10.62
CA ALA A 256 10.81 -18.46 -11.19
C ALA A 256 10.08 -17.78 -12.36
N TRP A 257 9.78 -16.48 -12.25
CA TRP A 257 9.22 -15.72 -13.35
C TRP A 257 10.17 -15.56 -14.53
N LEU A 258 11.45 -15.22 -14.28
CA LEU A 258 12.43 -15.05 -15.35
C LEU A 258 12.66 -16.34 -16.15
N ALA A 259 12.45 -17.50 -15.52
CA ALA A 259 12.51 -18.82 -16.15
C ALA A 259 11.20 -19.25 -16.84
N SER A 260 10.15 -18.45 -16.75
CA SER A 260 8.81 -18.75 -17.29
C SER A 260 8.57 -18.07 -18.66
N PRO A 261 7.55 -18.48 -19.42
CA PRO A 261 7.20 -17.81 -20.68
C PRO A 261 6.35 -16.54 -20.48
N TYR A 262 6.12 -16.11 -19.23
CA TYR A 262 5.19 -15.03 -18.92
C TYR A 262 5.83 -13.64 -19.04
N TRP A 263 5.11 -12.71 -19.63
CA TRP A 263 5.56 -11.32 -19.78
C TRP A 263 5.59 -10.54 -18.47
N PHE A 264 4.74 -10.92 -17.52
CA PHE A 264 4.56 -10.22 -16.24
C PHE A 264 4.64 -11.15 -15.03
N HIS A 265 4.98 -10.55 -13.90
CA HIS A 265 5.04 -11.18 -12.59
C HIS A 265 4.23 -10.40 -11.57
N HIS A 266 3.55 -11.10 -10.67
CA HIS A 266 2.87 -10.52 -9.53
C HIS A 266 2.96 -11.41 -8.29
N MET A 267 2.94 -10.81 -7.10
CA MET A 267 3.02 -11.52 -5.83
C MET A 267 1.96 -11.02 -4.85
N ARG A 268 1.41 -11.92 -4.03
CA ARG A 268 0.57 -11.62 -2.86
C ARG A 268 1.02 -12.48 -1.68
N ASP A 269 1.31 -11.82 -0.56
CA ASP A 269 1.86 -12.50 0.63
C ASP A 269 1.16 -12.15 1.94
N TYR A 270 0.03 -11.42 1.87
CA TYR A 270 -0.68 -11.00 3.07
C TYR A 270 -2.18 -10.87 2.86
N PHE A 271 -2.95 -11.05 3.93
CA PHE A 271 -4.41 -11.12 3.84
C PHE A 271 -5.08 -9.80 3.40
N SER A 272 -4.36 -8.67 3.44
CA SER A 272 -4.85 -7.40 2.91
C SER A 272 -4.46 -7.16 1.44
N HIS A 273 -3.75 -8.10 0.79
CA HIS A 273 -3.26 -7.95 -0.58
C HIS A 273 -4.35 -8.29 -1.63
N THR A 274 -5.54 -7.70 -1.49
CA THR A 274 -6.73 -7.98 -2.32
C THR A 274 -6.84 -7.08 -3.56
N GLU A 275 -5.72 -6.55 -4.05
CA GLU A 275 -5.65 -5.72 -5.26
C GLU A 275 -5.27 -6.57 -6.48
N LEU A 276 -5.77 -6.22 -7.68
CA LEU A 276 -5.48 -6.97 -8.92
C LEU A 276 -3.98 -6.94 -9.29
N LEU A 277 -3.36 -5.78 -9.11
CA LEU A 277 -1.91 -5.57 -9.14
C LEU A 277 -1.55 -4.63 -7.99
N LEU A 278 -0.70 -5.11 -7.10
CA LEU A 278 -0.14 -4.31 -6.00
C LEU A 278 0.99 -3.46 -6.57
N ALA A 279 0.94 -2.15 -6.33
CA ALA A 279 1.81 -1.21 -7.04
C ALA A 279 3.31 -1.40 -6.77
N GLY A 280 3.67 -2.00 -5.63
CA GLY A 280 5.04 -2.36 -5.26
C GLY A 280 5.35 -3.87 -5.26
N MET A 281 4.55 -4.74 -5.89
CA MET A 281 4.79 -6.20 -5.88
C MET A 281 4.60 -6.86 -7.25
N TRP A 282 5.04 -6.19 -8.31
CA TRP A 282 4.91 -6.69 -9.68
C TRP A 282 6.15 -6.42 -10.52
N GLY A 283 6.19 -6.98 -11.72
CA GLY A 283 7.26 -6.76 -12.69
C GLY A 283 6.83 -7.13 -14.10
N GLY A 284 7.64 -6.76 -15.08
CA GLY A 284 7.33 -6.99 -16.48
C GLY A 284 8.53 -6.92 -17.40
N CYS A 285 8.29 -7.25 -18.66
CA CYS A 285 9.26 -7.08 -19.74
C CYS A 285 8.92 -5.83 -20.55
N HIS A 286 9.94 -5.16 -21.06
CA HIS A 286 9.76 -3.99 -21.92
C HIS A 286 9.10 -4.35 -23.26
N GLY A 287 8.39 -3.39 -23.86
CA GLY A 287 7.88 -3.46 -25.23
C GLY A 287 6.39 -3.77 -25.36
N VAL A 288 5.71 -4.21 -24.29
CA VAL A 288 4.25 -4.43 -24.27
C VAL A 288 3.50 -3.11 -24.14
N PHE A 289 3.87 -2.31 -23.15
CA PHE A 289 3.32 -0.96 -22.94
C PHE A 289 4.27 0.09 -23.54
N ARG A 290 3.70 1.19 -24.04
CA ARG A 290 4.41 2.33 -24.62
C ARG A 290 3.68 3.61 -24.24
N ASP A 291 4.40 4.72 -24.22
CA ASP A 291 3.88 6.04 -23.86
C ASP A 291 3.16 6.02 -22.49
N VAL A 292 3.69 5.24 -21.55
CA VAL A 292 3.10 5.04 -20.22
C VAL A 292 3.06 6.36 -19.46
N GLU A 293 4.09 7.20 -19.60
CA GLU A 293 4.09 8.56 -19.06
C GLU A 293 2.84 9.34 -19.47
N GLN A 294 2.52 9.37 -20.75
CA GLN A 294 1.34 10.08 -21.25
C GLN A 294 0.04 9.41 -20.77
N ALA A 295 -0.02 8.07 -20.76
CA ALA A 295 -1.18 7.35 -20.23
C ALA A 295 -1.44 7.68 -18.75
N MET A 296 -0.38 7.85 -17.95
CA MET A 296 -0.51 8.27 -16.55
C MET A 296 -1.03 9.71 -16.45
N ARG A 297 -0.53 10.63 -17.28
CA ARG A 297 -1.00 12.04 -17.33
C ARG A 297 -2.48 12.11 -17.68
N ASP A 298 -2.90 11.36 -18.70
CA ASP A 298 -4.28 11.30 -19.16
C ASP A 298 -5.20 10.70 -18.07
N PHE A 299 -4.73 9.66 -17.38
CA PHE A 299 -5.44 9.05 -16.26
C PHE A 299 -5.62 10.03 -15.10
N ILE A 300 -4.55 10.73 -14.68
CA ILE A 300 -4.60 11.73 -13.60
C ILE A 300 -5.61 12.84 -13.93
N ALA A 301 -5.65 13.31 -15.18
CA ALA A 301 -6.56 14.38 -15.60
C ALA A 301 -8.05 14.01 -15.42
N GLN A 302 -8.37 12.71 -15.41
CA GLN A 302 -9.74 12.21 -15.26
C GLN A 302 -10.04 11.66 -13.86
N TYR A 303 -9.00 11.34 -13.08
CA TYR A 303 -9.14 10.65 -11.80
C TYR A 303 -9.66 11.59 -10.69
N GLN A 304 -10.80 11.22 -10.11
CA GLN A 304 -11.45 11.96 -9.02
C GLN A 304 -11.26 11.31 -7.64
N GLY A 305 -10.44 10.26 -7.55
CA GLY A 305 -10.20 9.52 -6.31
C GLY A 305 -9.06 10.11 -5.46
N SER A 306 -8.68 9.39 -4.41
CA SER A 306 -7.56 9.80 -3.56
C SER A 306 -6.23 9.62 -4.29
N GLN A 307 -5.37 10.65 -4.24
CA GLN A 307 -4.00 10.62 -4.76
C GLN A 307 -3.22 9.38 -4.28
N ARG A 308 -3.45 8.96 -3.04
CA ARG A 308 -2.78 7.80 -2.41
C ARG A 308 -2.98 6.49 -3.17
N PHE A 309 -4.13 6.31 -3.81
CA PHE A 309 -4.49 5.06 -4.50
C PHE A 309 -4.39 5.16 -6.02
N THR A 310 -3.86 6.28 -6.54
CA THR A 310 -3.79 6.54 -7.98
C THR A 310 -2.98 5.49 -8.70
N ASP A 311 -1.88 5.01 -8.11
CA ASP A 311 -1.00 4.00 -8.71
C ASP A 311 -1.73 2.67 -8.91
N GLN A 312 -2.33 2.12 -7.86
CA GLN A 312 -3.07 0.85 -7.98
C GLN A 312 -4.29 0.98 -8.89
N TYR A 313 -4.99 2.13 -8.87
CA TYR A 313 -6.14 2.32 -9.76
C TYR A 313 -5.71 2.49 -11.22
N PHE A 314 -4.61 3.17 -11.49
CA PHE A 314 -3.99 3.23 -12.81
C PHE A 314 -3.64 1.82 -13.30
N LEU A 315 -2.97 1.01 -12.48
CA LEU A 315 -2.62 -0.37 -12.84
C LEU A 315 -3.86 -1.21 -13.16
N LYS A 316 -4.94 -1.09 -12.37
CA LYS A 316 -6.21 -1.79 -12.61
C LYS A 316 -6.86 -1.40 -13.93
N VAL A 317 -6.88 -0.11 -14.26
CA VAL A 317 -7.58 0.39 -15.46
C VAL A 317 -6.76 0.22 -16.72
N ALA A 318 -5.47 0.61 -16.68
CA ALA A 318 -4.63 0.73 -17.86
C ALA A 318 -3.84 -0.55 -18.16
N LEU A 319 -3.39 -1.29 -17.14
CA LEU A 319 -2.45 -2.40 -17.33
C LEU A 319 -3.12 -3.77 -17.18
N TRP A 320 -3.98 -3.96 -16.19
CA TRP A 320 -4.59 -5.26 -15.86
C TRP A 320 -5.23 -5.99 -17.05
N PRO A 321 -5.99 -5.34 -17.96
CA PRO A 321 -6.57 -6.04 -19.12
C PRO A 321 -5.54 -6.81 -19.95
N THR A 322 -4.31 -6.27 -20.07
CA THR A 322 -3.20 -6.89 -20.80
C THR A 322 -2.39 -7.81 -19.90
N VAL A 323 -2.03 -7.33 -18.69
CA VAL A 323 -1.15 -8.08 -17.76
C VAL A 323 -1.72 -9.47 -17.47
N ARG A 324 -3.02 -9.58 -17.24
CA ARG A 324 -3.69 -10.86 -16.93
C ARG A 324 -3.57 -11.91 -18.04
N GLU A 325 -3.27 -11.54 -19.28
CA GLU A 325 -3.15 -12.49 -20.40
C GLU A 325 -1.81 -13.24 -20.41
N SER A 326 -0.77 -12.73 -19.72
CA SER A 326 0.54 -13.38 -19.62
C SER A 326 1.20 -13.06 -18.27
N LEU A 327 0.73 -13.74 -17.22
CA LEU A 327 1.12 -13.48 -15.83
C LEU A 327 1.55 -14.76 -15.13
N LEU A 328 2.75 -14.75 -14.53
CA LEU A 328 3.04 -15.62 -13.40
C LEU A 328 2.67 -14.90 -12.11
N SER A 329 1.82 -15.51 -11.29
CA SER A 329 1.44 -14.96 -9.98
C SER A 329 1.80 -15.93 -8.88
N HIS A 330 2.43 -15.46 -7.80
CA HIS A 330 2.60 -16.23 -6.57
C HIS A 330 1.63 -15.74 -5.48
N ASP A 331 0.73 -16.62 -5.04
CA ASP A 331 -0.33 -16.33 -4.06
C ASP A 331 -0.87 -17.63 -3.46
N GLU A 332 -0.60 -17.84 -2.18
CA GLU A 332 -1.08 -18.99 -1.39
C GLU A 332 -2.34 -18.66 -0.57
N LEU A 333 -2.78 -17.39 -0.55
CA LEU A 333 -3.89 -16.94 0.29
C LEU A 333 -5.22 -16.99 -0.46
N PHE A 334 -5.24 -16.47 -1.69
CA PHE A 334 -6.48 -16.29 -2.43
C PHE A 334 -6.58 -17.20 -3.66
N HIS A 335 -5.45 -17.75 -4.14
CA HIS A 335 -5.38 -18.60 -5.34
C HIS A 335 -6.05 -17.95 -6.57
N PHE A 336 -5.98 -16.63 -6.67
CA PHE A 336 -6.63 -15.88 -7.73
C PHE A 336 -5.85 -16.03 -9.04
N HIS A 337 -6.56 -16.15 -10.17
CA HIS A 337 -5.98 -16.16 -11.52
C HIS A 337 -4.87 -17.21 -11.72
N GLN A 338 -5.11 -18.46 -11.30
CA GLN A 338 -4.18 -19.59 -11.47
C GLN A 338 -2.81 -19.37 -10.77
N ALA A 339 -2.81 -18.59 -9.69
CA ALA A 339 -1.61 -18.35 -8.92
C ALA A 339 -0.95 -19.65 -8.42
N GLN A 340 0.38 -19.61 -8.40
CA GLN A 340 1.24 -20.69 -7.95
C GLN A 340 1.63 -20.50 -6.48
N PRO A 341 2.00 -21.57 -5.77
CA PRO A 341 2.68 -21.48 -4.49
C PRO A 341 4.00 -20.70 -4.60
N TRP A 342 4.54 -20.26 -3.46
CA TRP A 342 5.87 -19.66 -3.45
C TRP A 342 6.94 -20.72 -3.74
N PRO A 343 7.99 -20.40 -4.54
CA PRO A 343 9.10 -21.33 -4.75
C PRO A 343 9.94 -21.50 -3.49
N ASP A 344 10.72 -22.58 -3.44
CA ASP A 344 11.70 -22.81 -2.39
C ASP A 344 12.72 -21.67 -2.35
N HIS A 345 13.09 -21.23 -1.14
CA HIS A 345 14.02 -20.13 -0.95
C HIS A 345 14.87 -20.31 0.31
N ALA A 346 16.01 -19.63 0.36
CA ALA A 346 16.80 -19.53 1.59
C ALA A 346 16.01 -18.80 2.70
N PRO A 347 16.30 -19.06 3.99
CA PRO A 347 15.60 -18.38 5.08
C PRO A 347 15.62 -16.86 4.93
N VAL A 348 14.46 -16.24 5.12
CA VAL A 348 14.32 -14.78 5.01
C VAL A 348 15.20 -14.10 6.08
N ARG A 349 15.99 -13.11 5.69
CA ARG A 349 16.90 -12.40 6.63
C ARG A 349 16.16 -11.52 7.66
N TRP A 350 14.95 -11.07 7.34
CA TRP A 350 14.16 -10.15 8.17
C TRP A 350 13.36 -10.90 9.24
N GLN A 351 13.95 -11.02 10.43
CA GLN A 351 13.40 -11.80 11.53
C GLN A 351 12.41 -10.99 12.38
N THR A 352 11.20 -10.76 11.85
CA THR A 352 10.09 -10.14 12.58
C THR A 352 8.79 -10.89 12.32
N PRO A 353 7.92 -11.10 13.33
CA PRO A 353 6.65 -11.82 13.16
C PRO A 353 5.68 -11.14 12.17
N HIS A 354 5.94 -9.88 11.82
CA HIS A 354 5.15 -9.10 10.88
C HIS A 354 5.68 -9.17 9.44
N PHE A 355 6.83 -9.82 9.20
CA PHE A 355 7.41 -9.86 7.87
C PHE A 355 6.56 -10.71 6.91
N HIS A 356 6.32 -10.13 5.75
CA HIS A 356 5.84 -10.77 4.53
C HIS A 356 6.38 -9.94 3.35
N VAL A 357 6.41 -10.51 2.14
CA VAL A 357 6.81 -9.75 0.96
C VAL A 357 5.82 -8.59 0.75
N GLY A 358 6.32 -7.36 0.61
CA GLY A 358 5.49 -6.15 0.54
C GLY A 358 5.06 -5.59 1.90
N SER A 359 5.57 -6.12 3.02
CA SER A 359 5.30 -5.57 4.34
C SER A 359 5.96 -4.22 4.54
N ASN A 360 5.21 -3.26 5.08
CA ASN A 360 5.75 -1.97 5.51
C ASN A 360 6.72 -2.17 6.69
N ALA A 361 8.02 -2.01 6.46
CA ALA A 361 9.07 -2.12 7.47
C ALA A 361 9.01 -0.98 8.51
N GLY A 362 8.46 0.17 8.13
CA GLY A 362 8.30 1.39 8.92
C GLY A 362 7.11 1.42 9.86
N PHE A 363 6.75 0.29 10.46
CA PHE A 363 5.55 0.16 11.31
C PHE A 363 5.76 0.64 12.75
N ALA A 364 7.01 0.87 13.17
CA ALA A 364 7.36 1.31 14.51
C ALA A 364 7.76 2.79 14.53
N SER A 365 7.91 3.37 15.73
CA SER A 365 8.33 4.76 15.88
C SER A 365 9.27 4.91 17.07
N MET A 366 10.19 5.88 16.97
CA MET A 366 10.89 6.43 18.11
C MET A 366 10.11 7.63 18.65
N THR A 367 10.09 7.80 19.97
CA THR A 367 9.46 8.94 20.63
C THR A 367 10.34 9.52 21.72
N GLY A 368 10.09 10.77 22.06
CA GLY A 368 10.71 11.43 23.21
C GLY A 368 10.01 12.73 23.54
N LYS A 369 10.32 13.29 24.71
CA LYS A 369 9.75 14.58 25.12
C LYS A 369 10.23 15.70 24.19
N SER A 370 9.34 16.63 23.87
CA SER A 370 9.66 17.85 23.13
C SER A 370 9.06 19.06 23.84
N SER A 371 9.84 20.13 23.94
CA SER A 371 9.37 21.45 24.39
C SER A 371 8.86 22.32 23.22
N ALA A 372 8.96 21.82 21.99
CA ALA A 372 8.50 22.54 20.81
C ALA A 372 6.97 22.58 20.74
N ALA A 373 6.43 23.53 19.97
CA ALA A 373 4.99 23.75 19.87
C ALA A 373 4.27 22.55 19.23
N GLU A 374 2.99 22.34 19.60
CA GLU A 374 2.12 21.33 18.98
C GLU A 374 2.07 21.52 17.45
N GLY A 375 2.25 20.43 16.70
CA GLY A 375 2.25 20.45 15.23
C GLY A 375 3.54 20.97 14.59
N SER A 376 4.54 21.36 15.39
CA SER A 376 5.86 21.73 14.89
C SER A 376 6.73 20.50 14.57
N ARG A 377 7.95 20.73 14.08
CA ARG A 377 8.93 19.69 13.77
C ARG A 377 10.14 19.80 14.71
N GLN A 378 10.46 18.71 15.40
CA GLN A 378 11.65 18.56 16.24
C GLN A 378 12.79 17.98 15.40
N ARG A 379 13.95 18.63 15.39
CA ARG A 379 15.14 18.04 14.76
C ARG A 379 15.68 16.93 15.66
N VAL A 380 15.92 15.76 15.08
CA VAL A 380 16.40 14.57 15.77
C VAL A 380 17.67 14.07 15.07
N ALA A 381 18.74 13.91 15.85
CA ALA A 381 19.98 13.28 15.41
C ALA A 381 19.91 11.78 15.66
N ILE A 382 20.23 10.98 14.65
CA ILE A 382 20.37 9.53 14.71
C ILE A 382 21.85 9.22 14.48
N THR A 383 22.49 8.54 15.41
CA THR A 383 23.90 8.16 15.29
C THR A 383 24.05 6.64 15.35
N SER A 384 24.65 6.06 14.32
CA SER A 384 24.99 4.63 14.26
C SER A 384 26.36 4.46 13.62
N GLY A 385 27.19 3.57 14.17
CA GLY A 385 28.53 3.29 13.63
C GLY A 385 29.45 4.52 13.50
N GLY A 386 29.28 5.53 14.36
CA GLY A 386 30.05 6.78 14.31
C GLY A 386 29.60 7.80 13.27
N THR A 387 28.53 7.51 12.50
CA THR A 387 27.93 8.44 11.55
C THR A 387 26.63 9.01 12.12
N THR A 388 26.41 10.31 11.95
CA THR A 388 25.20 11.00 12.43
C THR A 388 24.40 11.58 11.27
N TRP A 389 23.10 11.27 11.24
CA TRP A 389 22.13 11.84 10.30
C TRP A 389 21.05 12.61 11.06
N HIS A 390 20.33 13.48 10.34
CA HIS A 390 19.33 14.35 10.95
C HIS A 390 18.00 14.22 10.23
N TYR A 391 16.95 14.02 11.01
CA TYR A 391 15.58 13.95 10.55
C TYR A 391 14.69 14.95 11.30
N LEU A 392 13.50 15.20 10.75
CA LEU A 392 12.49 16.05 11.36
C LEU A 392 11.32 15.19 11.86
N ALA A 393 11.15 15.12 13.18
CA ALA A 393 10.08 14.40 13.84
C ALA A 393 8.87 15.31 14.09
N GLN A 394 7.65 14.80 13.94
CA GLN A 394 6.44 15.57 14.23
C GLN A 394 6.20 15.68 15.74
N VAL A 395 5.81 16.87 16.22
CA VAL A 395 5.50 17.07 17.64
C VAL A 395 3.99 17.00 17.86
N LYS A 396 3.57 16.08 18.74
CA LYS A 396 2.18 15.85 19.12
C LYS A 396 2.07 15.55 20.61
N LYS A 397 1.21 16.28 21.31
CA LYS A 397 0.97 16.18 22.76
C LYS A 397 2.23 16.31 23.62
N GLY A 398 3.16 17.19 23.23
CA GLY A 398 4.43 17.40 23.95
C GLY A 398 5.48 16.29 23.76
N GLU A 399 5.25 15.38 22.81
CA GLU A 399 6.21 14.36 22.41
C GLU A 399 6.53 14.52 20.92
N TRP A 400 7.78 14.26 20.54
CA TRP A 400 8.13 14.07 19.14
C TRP A 400 7.92 12.60 18.76
N LEU A 401 7.48 12.37 17.52
CA LEU A 401 7.24 11.07 16.93
C LEU A 401 8.01 10.97 15.61
N LEU A 402 8.87 9.95 15.51
CA LEU A 402 9.64 9.66 14.31
C LEU A 402 9.38 8.21 13.87
N PRO A 403 8.54 7.98 12.84
CA PRO A 403 8.34 6.65 12.28
C PRO A 403 9.62 6.09 11.68
N MET A 404 10.00 4.88 12.09
CA MET A 404 11.29 4.25 11.79
C MET A 404 11.10 2.80 11.34
N PRO A 405 11.99 2.27 10.48
CA PRO A 405 11.98 0.86 10.18
C PRO A 405 12.36 0.02 11.39
N PHE A 406 11.77 -1.18 11.51
CA PHE A 406 11.94 -2.06 12.66
C PHE A 406 13.42 -2.36 12.96
N PHE A 407 14.26 -2.57 11.94
CA PHE A 407 15.67 -2.91 12.16
C PHE A 407 16.47 -1.79 12.85
N LEU A 408 16.11 -0.51 12.64
CA LEU A 408 16.73 0.60 13.37
C LEU A 408 16.17 0.75 14.79
N ILE A 409 14.91 0.34 15.01
CA ILE A 409 14.35 0.22 16.36
C ILE A 409 15.09 -0.87 17.13
N ASP A 410 15.36 -2.01 16.51
CA ASP A 410 16.09 -3.12 17.12
C ASP A 410 17.53 -2.71 17.45
N GLU A 411 18.22 -1.99 16.56
CA GLU A 411 19.55 -1.43 16.82
C GLU A 411 19.56 -0.41 17.96
N TRP A 412 18.53 0.43 18.04
CA TRP A 412 18.35 1.38 19.13
C TRP A 412 18.14 0.68 20.47
N GLN A 413 17.26 -0.32 20.51
CA GLN A 413 16.99 -1.13 21.71
C GLN A 413 18.22 -1.92 22.16
N ALA A 414 19.06 -2.35 21.20
CA ALA A 414 20.33 -3.00 21.47
C ALA A 414 21.47 -2.02 21.87
N GLY A 415 21.21 -0.70 21.90
CA GLY A 415 22.22 0.32 22.24
C GLY A 415 23.29 0.54 21.17
N LYS A 416 23.09 0.05 19.94
CA LYS A 416 24.00 0.23 18.80
C LYS A 416 23.77 1.54 18.05
N LEU A 417 22.56 2.08 18.18
CA LEU A 417 22.11 3.34 17.62
C LEU A 417 21.69 4.28 18.75
N THR A 418 22.06 5.56 18.67
CA THR A 418 21.64 6.59 19.64
C THR A 418 20.81 7.66 18.97
N VAL A 419 19.85 8.21 19.72
CA VAL A 419 18.86 9.18 19.23
C VAL A 419 18.83 10.37 20.18
N THR A 420 19.03 11.58 19.64
CA THR A 420 19.10 12.81 20.42
C THR A 420 18.24 13.88 19.78
N ALA A 421 17.29 14.45 20.54
CA ALA A 421 16.58 15.65 20.13
C ALA A 421 17.50 16.87 20.24
N LEU A 422 17.53 17.71 19.20
CA LEU A 422 18.41 18.88 19.09
C LEU A 422 17.72 20.21 19.39
#